data_AF-K0ZQN7-F1
#
_entry.id   AF-K0ZQN7-F1
#
_cell.length_a   1.000
_cell.length_b   1.000
_cell.length_c   1.000
_cell.angle_alpha   90.00
_cell.angle_beta   90.00
_cell.angle_gamma   90.00
#
_symmetry.space_group_name_H-M   'P 1'
#
loop_
_entity.id
_entity.type
_entity.pdbx_description
1 polymer ?
#
loop_
_entity_poly.entity_id
_entity_poly.type
_entity_poly.pdbx_seq_one_letter_code
_entity_poly.pdbx_strand_id
1 'polypeptide(L)'
;MNNRIPTKHGGGSKTNKNGLLFEQITSLDDALEEAGIEVIQHRVFKNNVLIGYSVSKSKLYSIFLKPRGINYKEYNSKQWQPDECFINEQNKFAYIIDKKFQNSSGIVDEKLLGCHLKNGI
;
A
#
# COMPACT_ATOMS: atom_id res chain seq x y z
N MET A 1 16.29 -13.61 26.24
CA MET A 1 16.59 -14.47 25.08
C MET A 1 15.56 -15.59 25.03
N ASN A 2 14.70 -15.63 24.01
CA ASN A 2 13.80 -16.76 23.77
C ASN A 2 13.69 -16.96 22.25
N ASN A 3 14.56 -17.83 21.72
CA ASN A 3 14.50 -18.28 20.33
C ASN A 3 13.28 -19.19 20.14
N ARG A 4 12.35 -18.83 19.25
CA ARG A 4 11.27 -19.72 18.80
C ARG A 4 11.46 -19.99 17.30
N ILE A 5 11.85 -21.22 16.99
CA ILE A 5 12.09 -21.71 15.63
C ILE A 5 10.71 -21.94 14.96
N PRO A 6 10.48 -21.50 13.71
CA PRO A 6 9.23 -21.76 13.00
C PRO A 6 9.20 -23.20 12.47
N THR A 7 8.10 -23.91 12.69
CA THR A 7 7.86 -25.23 12.09
C THR A 7 7.29 -25.09 10.68
N LYS A 8 7.87 -25.89 9.78
CA LYS A 8 7.48 -26.13 8.38
C LYS A 8 6.30 -27.14 8.35
N HIS A 9 5.54 -27.15 7.26
CA HIS A 9 4.45 -28.07 6.84
C HIS A 9 3.01 -27.51 6.95
N GLY A 10 2.31 -27.59 5.81
CA GLY A 10 1.03 -26.94 5.55
C GLY A 10 -0.19 -27.86 5.54
N GLY A 11 -1.34 -27.24 5.25
CA GLY A 11 -2.62 -27.90 4.98
C GLY A 11 -3.78 -27.32 5.79
N GLY A 12 -4.66 -26.55 5.13
CA GLY A 12 -6.05 -26.37 5.54
C GLY A 12 -6.37 -25.33 6.62
N SER A 13 -7.20 -24.35 6.25
CA SER A 13 -8.08 -23.51 7.08
C SER A 13 -7.51 -22.72 8.27
N LYS A 14 -6.18 -22.68 8.48
CA LYS A 14 -5.51 -21.82 9.47
C LYS A 14 -4.47 -20.85 8.88
N THR A 15 -4.37 -20.77 7.56
CA THR A 15 -3.40 -19.94 6.84
C THR A 15 -3.58 -18.43 7.08
N ASN A 16 -4.70 -18.02 7.65
CA ASN A 16 -5.00 -16.62 7.91
C ASN A 16 -4.31 -16.06 9.17
N LYS A 17 -3.78 -16.89 10.09
CA LYS A 17 -3.15 -16.32 11.30
C LYS A 17 -1.82 -15.61 11.03
N ASN A 18 -0.97 -16.15 10.15
CA ASN A 18 0.32 -15.53 9.84
C ASN A 18 0.21 -14.44 8.75
N GLY A 19 -0.73 -14.60 7.81
CA GLY A 19 -1.06 -13.55 6.82
C GLY A 19 -1.66 -12.30 7.47
N LEU A 20 -2.65 -12.45 8.37
CA LEU A 20 -3.18 -11.32 9.14
C LEU A 20 -2.14 -10.72 10.09
N LEU A 21 -1.30 -11.55 10.73
CA LEU A 21 -0.31 -11.02 11.66
C LEU A 21 0.73 -10.14 10.95
N PHE A 22 1.17 -10.49 9.75
CA PHE A 22 2.16 -9.67 9.04
C PHE A 22 1.55 -8.49 8.30
N GLU A 23 0.31 -8.57 7.79
CA GLU A 23 -0.39 -7.35 7.37
C GLU A 23 -0.44 -6.31 8.50
N GLN A 24 -0.46 -6.77 9.76
CA GLN A 24 -0.38 -5.94 10.98
C GLN A 24 1.03 -5.58 11.46
N ILE A 25 2.11 -6.20 10.99
CA ILE A 25 3.46 -5.96 11.58
C ILE A 25 4.15 -4.74 10.97
N THR A 26 3.71 -4.23 9.82
CA THR A 26 4.21 -2.92 9.32
C THR A 26 3.19 -2.32 8.36
N SER A 27 2.23 -1.55 8.88
CA SER A 27 1.51 -0.63 8.00
C SER A 27 2.42 0.54 7.64
N LEU A 28 2.24 1.12 6.45
CA LEU A 28 2.92 2.37 6.07
C LEU A 28 2.70 3.46 7.12
N ASP A 29 1.51 3.53 7.71
CA ASP A 29 1.18 4.51 8.75
C ASP A 29 2.05 4.29 10.00
N ASP A 30 2.19 3.04 10.48
CA ASP A 30 3.06 2.71 11.62
C ASP A 30 4.53 3.07 11.33
N ALA A 31 5.02 2.79 10.12
CA ALA A 31 6.39 3.11 9.73
C ALA A 31 6.64 4.62 9.63
N LEU A 32 5.62 5.40 9.23
CA LEU A 32 5.68 6.86 9.23
C LEU A 32 5.70 7.39 10.67
N GLU A 33 4.83 6.86 11.54
CA GLU A 33 4.76 7.25 12.96
C GLU A 33 6.06 6.94 13.70
N GLU A 34 6.67 5.76 13.48
CA GLU A 34 7.98 5.41 14.05
C GLU A 34 9.09 6.35 13.56
N ALA A 35 8.98 6.88 12.35
CA ALA A 35 9.89 7.89 11.80
C ALA A 35 9.61 9.32 12.30
N GLY A 36 8.66 9.50 13.22
CA GLY A 36 8.26 10.81 13.75
C GLY A 36 7.42 11.64 12.78
N ILE A 37 6.72 10.97 11.85
CA ILE A 37 5.81 11.58 10.88
C ILE A 37 4.38 11.27 11.32
N GLU A 38 3.55 12.30 11.44
CA GLU A 38 2.18 12.14 11.94
C GLU A 38 1.22 11.81 10.80
N VAL A 39 0.34 10.83 11.01
CA VAL A 39 -0.73 10.48 10.06
C VAL A 39 -2.10 10.71 10.69
N ILE A 40 -2.86 11.67 10.18
CA ILE A 40 -4.23 11.99 10.66
C ILE A 40 -5.22 11.83 9.52
N GLN A 41 -6.16 10.89 9.63
CA GLN A 41 -7.22 10.68 8.63
C GLN A 41 -6.69 10.66 7.18
N HIS A 42 -5.62 9.90 6.93
CA HIS A 42 -4.92 9.77 5.64
C HIS A 42 -4.05 10.95 5.22
N ARG A 43 -3.95 12.01 6.03
CA ARG A 43 -3.05 13.14 5.79
C ARG A 43 -1.75 12.93 6.55
N VAL A 44 -0.63 13.13 5.86
CA VAL A 44 0.71 12.91 6.41
C VAL A 44 1.37 14.25 6.68
N PHE A 45 1.80 14.46 7.93
CA PHE A 45 2.39 15.70 8.40
C PHE A 45 3.82 15.47 8.89
N LYS A 46 4.74 16.36 8.48
CA LYS A 46 6.10 16.43 9.02
C LYS A 46 6.32 17.83 9.56
N ASN A 47 6.68 17.95 10.83
CA ASN A 47 6.85 19.24 11.52
C ASN A 47 5.63 20.16 11.34
N ASN A 48 4.42 19.61 11.53
CA ASN A 48 3.13 20.30 11.35
C ASN A 48 2.83 20.79 9.92
N VAL A 49 3.63 20.42 8.93
CA VAL A 49 3.41 20.73 7.51
C VAL A 49 2.82 19.50 6.83
N LEU A 50 1.70 19.67 6.11
CA LEU A 50 1.13 18.62 5.26
C LEU A 50 2.13 18.31 4.13
N ILE A 51 2.65 17.09 4.10
CA ILE A 51 3.56 16.63 3.06
C ILE A 51 2.87 15.73 2.02
N GLY A 52 1.72 15.16 2.37
CA GLY A 52 1.05 14.23 1.47
C GLY A 52 -0.10 13.44 2.08
N TYR A 53 -0.40 12.31 1.43
CA TYR A 53 -1.47 11.41 1.83
C TYR A 53 -1.00 9.96 1.89
N SER A 54 -1.37 9.25 2.94
CA SER A 54 -1.23 7.80 3.05
C SER A 54 -2.60 7.16 2.81
N VAL A 55 -2.74 6.49 1.66
CA VAL A 55 -4.00 5.94 1.17
C VAL A 55 -3.80 4.52 0.69
N SER A 56 -4.76 3.64 0.98
CA SER A 56 -4.75 2.25 0.56
C SER A 56 -5.97 1.91 -0.28
N LYS A 57 -5.81 0.99 -1.23
CA LYS A 57 -6.88 0.43 -2.06
C LYS A 57 -7.76 1.53 -2.67
N SER A 58 -9.07 1.50 -2.40
CA SER A 58 -10.03 2.44 -2.96
C SER A 58 -9.93 3.86 -2.38
N LYS A 59 -9.20 4.05 -1.26
CA LYS A 59 -9.00 5.37 -0.64
C LYS A 59 -8.21 6.32 -1.53
N LEU A 60 -7.37 5.80 -2.43
CA LEU A 60 -6.73 6.61 -3.47
C LEU A 60 -7.76 7.43 -4.25
N TYR A 61 -8.90 6.82 -4.58
CA TYR A 61 -9.96 7.51 -5.33
C TYR A 61 -10.79 8.42 -4.44
N SER A 62 -11.29 7.91 -3.31
CA SER A 62 -12.24 8.67 -2.49
C SER A 62 -11.60 9.82 -1.72
N ILE A 63 -10.34 9.67 -1.30
CA ILE A 63 -9.62 10.66 -0.47
C ILE A 63 -8.76 11.59 -1.33
N PHE A 64 -8.13 11.10 -2.40
CA PHE A 64 -7.19 11.91 -3.17
C PHE A 64 -7.76 12.41 -4.50
N LEU A 65 -8.23 11.52 -5.38
CA LEU A 65 -8.62 11.88 -6.75
C LEU A 65 -9.99 12.59 -6.83
N LYS A 66 -11.04 12.04 -6.21
CA LYS A 66 -12.40 12.56 -6.28
C LYS A 66 -12.51 14.00 -5.72
N PRO A 67 -11.91 14.35 -4.57
CA PRO A 67 -11.92 15.73 -4.08
C PRO A 67 -11.18 16.71 -4.99
N ARG A 68 -10.28 16.23 -5.87
CA ARG A 68 -9.56 17.03 -6.86
C ARG A 68 -10.26 17.07 -8.23
N GLY A 69 -11.45 16.47 -8.34
CA GLY A 69 -12.18 16.40 -9.61
C GLY A 69 -11.54 15.48 -10.65
N ILE A 70 -10.58 14.62 -10.26
CA ILE A 70 -9.87 13.75 -11.19
C ILE A 70 -10.70 12.48 -11.41
N ASN A 71 -11.16 12.29 -12.64
CA ASN A 71 -11.85 11.07 -13.07
C ASN A 71 -10.84 10.05 -13.60
N TYR A 72 -10.55 9.00 -12.82
CA TYR A 72 -9.56 8.00 -13.21
C TYR A 72 -9.85 7.32 -14.56
N LYS A 73 -11.12 7.24 -14.98
CA LYS A 73 -11.55 6.58 -16.22
C LYS A 73 -11.06 7.29 -17.48
N GLU A 74 -10.65 8.55 -17.36
CA GLU A 74 -10.07 9.33 -18.46
C GLU A 74 -8.64 8.88 -18.76
N TYR A 75 -7.92 8.35 -17.75
CA TYR A 75 -6.51 7.98 -17.85
C TYR A 75 -6.31 6.46 -17.89
N ASN A 76 -7.05 5.73 -17.06
CA ASN A 76 -6.88 4.31 -16.85
C ASN A 76 -8.18 3.55 -17.10
N SER A 77 -8.05 2.40 -17.77
CA SER A 77 -9.19 1.51 -18.04
C SER A 77 -9.64 0.73 -16.80
N LYS A 78 -8.80 0.65 -15.76
CA LYS A 78 -9.06 -0.05 -14.50
C LYS A 78 -8.64 0.80 -13.32
N GLN A 79 -9.32 0.60 -12.20
CA GLN A 79 -8.86 1.15 -10.93
C GLN A 79 -7.62 0.37 -10.46
N TRP A 80 -6.52 1.09 -10.23
CA TRP A 80 -5.46 0.68 -9.33
C TRP A 80 -5.93 0.50 -7.90
N GLN A 81 -5.55 -0.61 -7.28
CA GLN A 81 -5.90 -0.97 -5.91
C GLN A 81 -4.62 -1.34 -5.16
N PRO A 82 -3.73 -0.37 -4.90
CA PRO A 82 -2.48 -0.65 -4.21
C PRO A 82 -2.75 -1.10 -2.78
N ASP A 83 -1.90 -1.96 -2.22
CA ASP A 83 -2.00 -2.32 -0.81
C ASP A 83 -1.82 -1.05 0.05
N GLU A 84 -0.75 -0.31 -0.21
CA GLU A 84 -0.45 0.99 0.40
C GLU A 84 0.09 1.97 -0.65
N CYS A 85 -0.20 3.25 -0.47
CA CYS A 85 0.25 4.30 -1.38
C CYS A 85 0.51 5.59 -0.60
N PHE A 86 1.71 6.14 -0.76
CA PHE A 86 2.06 7.47 -0.27
C PHE A 86 2.09 8.46 -1.43
N ILE A 87 1.28 9.50 -1.36
CA ILE A 87 1.24 10.57 -2.35
C ILE A 87 1.91 11.79 -1.76
N ASN A 88 3.10 12.12 -2.24
CA ASN A 88 3.84 13.29 -1.79
C ASN A 88 3.46 14.51 -2.63
N GLU A 89 2.84 15.49 -1.99
CA GLU A 89 2.38 16.70 -2.67
C GLU A 89 3.49 17.72 -2.92
N GLN A 90 4.62 17.61 -2.22
CA GLN A 90 5.74 18.52 -2.38
C GLN A 90 6.51 18.23 -3.67
N ASN A 91 6.82 16.95 -3.91
CA ASN A 91 7.59 16.52 -5.08
C ASN A 91 6.73 15.99 -6.23
N LYS A 92 5.40 15.87 -6.04
CA LYS A 92 4.43 15.36 -7.02
C LYS A 92 4.66 13.89 -7.41
N PHE A 93 5.26 13.09 -6.52
CA PHE A 93 5.40 11.65 -6.71
C PHE A 93 4.37 10.87 -5.90
N ALA A 94 3.91 9.75 -6.47
CA ALA A 94 3.17 8.72 -5.75
C ALA A 94 4.05 7.48 -5.62
N TYR A 95 4.21 6.98 -4.40
CA TYR A 95 4.93 5.77 -4.06
C TYR A 95 3.90 4.66 -3.81
N ILE A 96 3.93 3.62 -4.62
CA ILE A 96 3.01 2.48 -4.52
C ILE A 96 3.77 1.32 -3.91
N ILE A 97 3.18 0.74 -2.87
CA ILE A 97 3.75 -0.34 -2.09
C ILE A 97 2.81 -1.53 -2.22
N ASP A 98 3.24 -2.54 -2.95
CA ASP A 98 2.57 -3.83 -3.04
C ASP A 98 3.29 -4.82 -2.11
N LYS A 99 2.56 -5.38 -1.14
CA LYS A 99 3.14 -6.30 -0.14
C LYS A 99 2.93 -7.73 -0.60
N LYS A 100 4.02 -8.45 -0.89
CA LYS A 100 3.96 -9.87 -1.27
C LYS A 100 4.46 -10.78 -0.16
N PHE A 101 3.70 -11.83 0.07
CA PHE A 101 4.04 -12.92 0.97
C PHE A 101 4.50 -14.14 0.20
N GLN A 102 5.73 -14.59 0.46
CA GLN A 102 6.23 -15.84 -0.09
C GLN A 102 6.39 -16.88 1.03
N ASN A 103 5.68 -18.00 0.90
CA ASN A 103 5.73 -19.15 1.82
C ASN A 103 6.69 -20.27 1.33
N SER A 104 7.37 -20.08 0.21
CA SER A 104 8.35 -21.02 -0.36
C SER A 104 9.47 -20.28 -1.09
N SER A 105 10.62 -20.93 -1.25
CA SER A 105 11.89 -20.36 -1.74
C SER A 105 11.95 -20.04 -3.24
N GLY A 106 10.80 -19.71 -3.86
CA GLY A 106 10.72 -19.35 -5.27
C GLY A 106 10.57 -17.84 -5.45
N ILE A 107 11.34 -17.25 -6.37
CA ILE A 107 11.15 -15.88 -6.82
C ILE A 107 9.89 -15.83 -7.68
N VAL A 108 8.79 -15.37 -7.11
CA VAL A 108 7.56 -15.08 -7.85
C VAL A 108 7.68 -13.69 -8.44
N ASP A 109 8.06 -13.61 -9.72
CA ASP A 109 7.97 -12.39 -10.53
C ASP A 109 6.51 -12.26 -11.01
N GLU A 110 5.70 -11.40 -10.38
CA GLU A 110 4.46 -10.96 -11.04
C GLU A 110 4.59 -9.52 -11.46
N LYS A 111 4.19 -9.31 -12.71
CA LYS A 111 4.01 -8.02 -13.35
C LYS A 111 3.23 -7.07 -12.44
N LEU A 112 3.67 -5.82 -12.37
CA LEU A 112 2.92 -4.72 -11.75
C LEU A 112 1.47 -4.76 -12.23
N LEU A 113 0.53 -4.82 -11.28
CA LEU A 113 -0.89 -4.79 -11.57
C LEU A 113 -1.24 -3.44 -12.21
N GLY A 114 -1.71 -3.47 -13.46
CA GLY A 114 -2.58 -2.41 -13.99
C GLY A 114 -1.98 -1.37 -14.92
N CYS A 115 -0.81 -1.59 -15.55
CA CYS A 115 -0.45 -0.83 -16.74
C CYS A 115 -1.31 -1.25 -17.94
N HIS A 116 -2.59 -0.83 -17.95
CA HIS A 116 -3.41 -0.79 -19.15
C HIS A 116 -3.78 0.67 -19.41
N LEU A 117 -2.76 1.41 -19.83
CA LEU A 117 -2.90 2.77 -20.33
C LEU A 117 -3.86 2.74 -21.50
N LYS A 118 -4.82 3.65 -21.52
CA LYS A 118 -5.68 3.81 -22.67
C LYS A 118 -4.85 4.51 -23.75
N ASN A 119 -4.57 3.84 -24.86
CA ASN A 119 -3.96 4.50 -26.01
C ASN A 119 -4.92 5.60 -26.46
N GLY A 120 -4.43 6.84 -26.46
CA GLY A 120 -5.16 7.98 -26.98
C GLY A 120 -5.48 7.77 -28.46
N ILE A 121 -6.63 8.33 -28.84
CA ILE A 121 -7.14 8.48 -30.21
C ILE A 121 -6.16 9.36 -31.01
#